data_AF-A0A368GY18-F1
#
_entry.id   AF-A0A368GY18-F1
#
_cell.length_a   1.000
_cell.length_b   1.000
_cell.length_c   1.000
_cell.angle_alpha   90.00
_cell.angle_beta   90.00
_cell.angle_gamma   90.00
#
_symmetry.space_group_name_H-M   'P 1'
#
loop_
_entity.id
_entity.type
_entity.pdbx_description
1 polymer ?
#
loop_
_entity_poly.entity_id
_entity_poly.type
_entity_poly.pdbx_seq_one_letter_code
_entity_poly.pdbx_strand_id
1 'polypeptide(L)'
;MVATSLIPAVQQQYIAIAFSHDPIMGEDFVTECVMSDMGQFAGWEPEIFISFNHGKSNDRVFLNDDEHRTLISNVSSQVVDGRLVCQFTQQIIPQIDRKNGLVWNLDKSFFIMGATGSAQPDEVNAHDMNRGSHFYPIVSSAKINPSQLSEIKYDMPLSTNVISKEPAASQPVTAEPAPADATTTSAPVTSREVEENSSTSIIFALVPIFVILLRLL
;
A
#
# COMPACT_ATOMS: atom_id res chain seq x y z
N MET A 1 -11.36 -1.38 -40.65
CA MET A 1 -10.56 -2.10 -39.63
C MET A 1 -10.11 -1.05 -38.63
N VAL A 2 -10.72 -1.02 -37.44
CA VAL A 2 -10.30 -0.12 -36.36
C VAL A 2 -9.11 -0.81 -35.71
N ALA A 3 -7.94 -0.20 -35.76
CA ALA A 3 -6.80 -0.65 -34.99
C ALA A 3 -7.15 -0.46 -33.52
N THR A 4 -7.59 -1.53 -32.86
CA THR A 4 -7.69 -1.59 -31.41
C THR A 4 -6.28 -1.34 -30.88
N SER A 5 -6.08 -0.18 -30.27
CA SER A 5 -4.83 0.15 -29.59
C SER A 5 -4.52 -0.97 -28.59
N LEU A 6 -3.36 -1.61 -28.74
CA LEU A 6 -2.81 -2.60 -27.80
C LEU A 6 -2.30 -1.94 -26.50
N ILE A 7 -2.47 -0.62 -26.37
CA ILE A 7 -2.05 0.16 -25.20
C ILE A 7 -3.22 0.19 -24.22
N PRO A 8 -3.05 -0.27 -22.96
CA PRO A 8 -4.07 -0.15 -21.93
C PRO A 8 -4.54 1.29 -21.78
N ALA A 9 -5.78 1.50 -21.36
CA ALA A 9 -6.22 2.83 -20.94
C ALA A 9 -5.25 3.36 -19.87
N VAL A 10 -4.94 4.65 -19.88
CA VAL A 10 -3.89 5.23 -19.01
C VAL A 10 -4.14 4.95 -17.52
N GLN A 11 -5.41 4.94 -17.11
CA GLN A 11 -5.86 4.59 -15.75
C GLN A 11 -5.54 3.14 -15.34
N GLN A 12 -5.13 2.32 -16.29
CA GLN A 12 -4.73 0.92 -16.11
C GLN A 12 -3.29 0.74 -16.60
N GLN A 13 -2.44 1.77 -16.57
CA GLN A 13 -1.02 1.63 -16.87
C GLN A 13 -0.19 1.71 -15.60
N TYR A 14 0.92 0.96 -15.59
CA TYR A 14 1.97 1.14 -14.60
C TYR A 14 3.34 1.33 -15.24
N ILE A 15 4.24 1.96 -14.48
CA ILE A 15 5.69 1.94 -14.71
C ILE A 15 6.34 1.42 -13.44
N ALA A 16 7.21 0.43 -13.56
CA ALA A 16 7.94 -0.13 -12.43
C ALA A 16 9.45 -0.07 -12.65
N ILE A 17 10.19 0.23 -11.59
CA ILE A 17 11.64 0.17 -11.52
C ILE A 17 12.02 -0.85 -10.45
N ALA A 18 12.76 -1.88 -10.82
CA ALA A 18 13.26 -2.88 -9.89
C ALA A 18 14.77 -2.71 -9.66
N PHE A 19 15.17 -2.95 -8.42
CA PHE A 19 16.56 -3.04 -7.99
C PHE A 19 16.85 -4.52 -7.71
N SER A 20 17.72 -5.12 -8.52
CA SER A 20 18.04 -6.54 -8.45
C SER A 20 19.51 -6.80 -8.17
N HIS A 21 19.81 -7.92 -7.55
CA HIS A 21 21.19 -8.37 -7.33
C HIS A 21 21.79 -9.10 -8.54
N ASP A 22 20.96 -9.52 -9.49
CA ASP A 22 21.36 -10.22 -10.72
C ASP A 22 20.53 -9.72 -11.92
N PRO A 23 20.80 -10.15 -13.17
CA PRO A 23 20.12 -9.62 -14.35
C PRO A 23 18.78 -10.32 -14.65
N ILE A 24 18.24 -11.11 -13.72
CA ILE A 24 17.02 -11.90 -13.88
C ILE A 24 16.01 -11.47 -12.80
N MET A 25 14.75 -11.27 -13.20
CA MET A 25 13.68 -11.00 -12.25
C MET A 25 13.44 -12.22 -11.34
N GLY A 26 13.32 -11.98 -10.04
CA GLY A 26 13.04 -13.06 -9.10
C GLY A 26 12.91 -12.63 -7.65
N GLU A 27 13.87 -11.86 -7.14
CA GLU A 27 13.89 -11.43 -5.74
C GLU A 27 14.36 -9.99 -5.72
N ASP A 28 13.45 -9.09 -6.09
CA ASP A 28 13.78 -7.71 -6.41
C ASP A 28 12.94 -6.75 -5.58
N PHE A 29 13.58 -5.69 -5.10
CA PHE A 29 12.87 -4.56 -4.53
C PHE A 29 12.37 -3.67 -5.66
N VAL A 30 11.07 -3.40 -5.70
CA VAL A 30 10.40 -2.72 -6.80
C VAL A 30 9.76 -1.43 -6.30
N THR A 31 9.83 -0.39 -7.12
CA THR A 31 9.03 0.82 -6.97
C THR A 31 8.18 0.97 -8.21
N GLU A 32 6.87 1.02 -8.02
CA GLU A 32 5.89 1.12 -9.09
C GLU A 32 5.11 2.43 -9.00
N CYS A 33 4.79 3.00 -10.15
CA CYS A 33 3.88 4.10 -10.31
C CYS A 33 2.67 3.62 -11.09
N VAL A 34 1.48 3.84 -10.54
CA VAL A 34 0.20 3.61 -11.20
C VAL A 34 -0.59 4.92 -11.25
N MET A 35 -1.55 5.02 -12.16
CA MET A 35 -2.53 6.09 -12.12
C MET A 35 -3.69 5.68 -11.21
N SER A 36 -4.10 6.55 -10.29
CA SER A 36 -5.26 6.30 -9.43
C SER A 36 -6.53 6.04 -10.27
N ASP A 37 -7.34 5.09 -9.82
CA ASP A 37 -8.63 4.77 -10.44
C ASP A 37 -9.74 5.79 -10.10
N MET A 38 -9.43 6.75 -9.22
CA MET A 38 -10.32 7.86 -8.84
C MET A 38 -10.50 8.92 -9.94
N GLY A 39 -9.91 8.70 -11.12
CA GLY A 39 -9.69 9.61 -12.26
C GLY A 39 -10.90 10.35 -12.86
N GLN A 40 -12.11 10.17 -12.34
CA GLN A 40 -13.29 10.96 -12.74
C GLN A 40 -13.76 11.95 -11.67
N PHE A 41 -13.37 11.76 -10.41
CA PHE A 41 -13.87 12.56 -9.28
C PHE A 41 -12.77 13.36 -8.56
N ALA A 42 -11.51 12.90 -8.60
CA ALA A 42 -10.40 13.49 -7.86
C ALA A 42 -9.22 13.95 -8.75
N GLY A 43 -9.30 13.76 -10.07
CA GLY A 43 -8.19 14.00 -10.99
C GLY A 43 -7.30 12.77 -11.19
N TRP A 44 -6.37 12.89 -12.14
CA TRP A 44 -5.41 11.84 -12.48
C TRP A 44 -4.20 11.93 -11.54
N GLU A 45 -4.38 11.55 -10.28
CA GLU A 45 -3.28 11.54 -9.33
C GLU A 45 -2.50 10.23 -9.44
N PRO A 46 -1.16 10.28 -9.56
CA PRO A 46 -0.35 9.07 -9.56
C PRO A 46 -0.18 8.55 -8.14
N GLU A 47 -0.15 7.23 -8.01
CA GLU A 47 0.16 6.55 -6.77
C GLU A 47 1.47 5.79 -6.93
N ILE A 48 2.38 6.00 -5.99
CA ILE A 48 3.66 5.29 -5.94
C ILE A 48 3.57 4.22 -4.86
N PHE A 49 3.79 2.98 -5.26
CA PHE A 49 3.92 1.87 -4.33
C PHE A 49 5.34 1.35 -4.34
N ILE A 50 5.73 0.75 -3.23
CA ILE A 50 6.86 -0.15 -3.19
C ILE A 50 6.33 -1.58 -3.08
N SER A 51 6.99 -2.49 -3.77
CA SER A 51 6.63 -3.89 -3.82
C SER A 51 7.88 -4.76 -3.86
N PHE A 52 7.67 -6.05 -3.75
CA PHE A 52 8.76 -7.02 -3.77
C PHE A 52 8.40 -8.19 -4.69
N ASN A 53 9.31 -8.55 -5.59
CA ASN A 53 9.15 -9.73 -6.44
C ASN A 53 9.51 -11.00 -5.68
N HIS A 54 8.65 -12.02 -5.80
CA HIS A 54 8.92 -13.38 -5.34
C HIS A 54 8.77 -14.35 -6.52
N GLY A 55 9.89 -14.76 -7.10
CA GLY A 55 9.94 -15.50 -8.35
C GLY A 55 9.29 -14.76 -9.53
N LYS A 56 8.01 -15.01 -9.78
CA LYS A 56 7.25 -14.42 -10.89
C LYS A 56 6.01 -13.65 -10.43
N SER A 57 5.80 -13.55 -9.12
CA SER A 57 4.75 -12.71 -8.51
C SER A 57 5.37 -11.45 -7.93
N ASN A 58 4.53 -10.45 -7.70
CA ASN A 58 4.90 -9.19 -7.07
C ASN A 58 3.88 -8.89 -5.99
N ASP A 59 4.35 -8.57 -4.78
CA ASP A 59 3.49 -8.24 -3.64
C ASP A 59 3.81 -6.82 -3.16
N ARG A 60 2.79 -5.97 -3.04
CA ARG A 60 2.94 -4.62 -2.49
C ARG A 60 3.34 -4.68 -1.03
N VAL A 61 4.32 -3.86 -0.66
CA VAL A 61 4.76 -3.71 0.73
C VAL A 61 3.89 -2.62 1.39
N PHE A 62 3.12 -3.00 2.41
CA PHE A 62 2.28 -2.06 3.13
C PHE A 62 3.10 -1.00 3.88
N LEU A 63 2.93 0.25 3.48
CA LEU A 63 3.39 1.44 4.17
C LEU A 63 2.21 2.19 4.76
N ASN A 64 2.32 2.65 6.00
CA ASN A 64 1.38 3.64 6.52
C ASN A 64 1.70 5.04 5.95
N ASP A 65 0.80 6.01 6.15
CA ASP A 65 0.92 7.36 5.59
C ASP A 65 2.22 8.08 5.97
N ASP A 66 2.72 7.87 7.18
CA ASP A 66 3.97 8.48 7.65
C ASP A 66 5.20 7.83 7.02
N GLU A 67 5.20 6.51 6.91
CA GLU A 67 6.25 5.75 6.22
C GLU A 67 6.29 6.09 4.73
N HIS A 68 5.12 6.18 4.09
CA HIS A 68 4.99 6.52 2.68
C HIS A 68 5.53 7.92 2.39
N ARG A 69 5.07 8.94 3.14
CA ARG A 69 5.53 10.33 3.01
C ARG A 69 7.02 10.51 3.38
N THR A 70 7.55 9.65 4.25
CA THR A 70 8.98 9.65 4.57
C THR A 70 9.78 9.09 3.41
N LEU A 71 9.40 7.93 2.87
CA LEU A 71 10.16 7.24 1.82
C LEU A 71 10.04 7.93 0.45
N ILE A 72 8.83 8.39 0.10
CA ILE A 72 8.47 8.90 -1.22
C ILE A 72 7.95 10.35 -1.10
N SER A 73 8.41 11.24 -1.98
CA SER A 73 7.99 12.65 -2.02
C SER A 73 8.04 13.22 -3.43
N ASN A 74 7.59 14.47 -3.61
CA ASN A 74 7.59 15.19 -4.88
C ASN A 74 6.93 14.41 -6.03
N VAL A 75 5.82 13.73 -5.72
CA VAL A 75 5.11 12.90 -6.70
C VAL A 75 4.32 13.79 -7.65
N SER A 76 4.49 13.54 -8.94
CA SER A 76 3.71 14.14 -10.01
C SER A 76 3.62 13.18 -11.18
N SER A 77 2.59 13.34 -12.00
CA SER A 77 2.45 12.58 -13.24
C SER A 77 1.90 13.44 -14.36
N GLN A 78 2.10 12.93 -15.56
CA GLN A 78 1.53 13.47 -16.77
C GLN A 78 1.23 12.34 -17.73
N VAL A 79 0.34 12.61 -18.67
CA VAL A 79 0.03 11.71 -19.77
C VAL A 79 0.59 12.32 -21.04
N VAL A 80 1.59 11.67 -21.63
CA VAL A 80 2.21 12.11 -22.89
C VAL A 80 1.97 11.03 -23.93
N ASP A 81 1.30 11.38 -25.03
CA ASP A 81 0.97 10.45 -26.13
C ASP A 81 0.25 9.17 -25.66
N GLY A 82 -0.66 9.32 -24.69
CA GLY A 82 -1.41 8.19 -24.11
C GLY A 82 -0.58 7.28 -23.21
N ARG A 83 0.57 7.75 -22.72
CA ARG A 83 1.46 7.02 -21.80
C ARG A 83 1.59 7.75 -20.48
N LEU A 84 1.54 6.98 -19.40
CA LEU A 84 1.87 7.46 -18.06
C LEU A 84 3.34 7.90 -18.02
N VAL A 85 3.61 9.05 -17.41
CA VAL A 85 4.95 9.48 -17.02
C VAL A 85 4.85 9.90 -15.56
N CYS A 86 5.74 9.36 -14.72
CA CYS A 86 5.78 9.67 -13.29
C CYS A 86 7.11 10.29 -12.93
N GLN A 87 7.04 11.29 -12.06
CA GLN A 87 8.19 11.89 -11.41
C GLN A 87 7.97 11.85 -9.91
N PHE A 88 8.93 11.31 -9.18
CA PHE A 88 8.92 11.23 -7.72
C PHE A 88 10.35 11.21 -7.19
N THR A 89 10.49 11.43 -5.89
CA THR A 89 11.74 11.30 -5.13
C THR A 89 11.60 10.13 -4.16
N GLN A 90 12.59 9.25 -4.13
CA GLN A 90 12.67 8.13 -3.20
C GLN A 90 13.96 8.21 -2.39
N GLN A 91 13.90 7.96 -1.08
CA GLN A 91 15.11 7.90 -0.26
C GLN A 91 15.99 6.71 -0.66
N ILE A 92 17.29 6.98 -0.88
CA ILE A 92 18.29 5.94 -1.13
C ILE A 92 18.55 5.11 0.12
N ILE A 93 18.59 5.75 1.29
CA ILE A 93 18.72 5.09 2.59
C ILE A 93 17.41 5.33 3.36
N PRO A 94 16.46 4.38 3.32
CA PRO A 94 15.15 4.54 3.96
C PRO A 94 15.26 4.81 5.46
N GLN A 95 14.51 5.80 5.96
CA GLN A 95 14.36 6.09 7.40
C GLN A 95 13.10 5.43 8.02
N ILE A 96 12.61 4.35 7.43
CA ILE A 96 11.43 3.59 7.85
C ILE A 96 11.80 2.15 8.23
N ASP A 97 10.89 1.43 8.89
CA ASP A 97 11.07 0.00 9.15
C ASP A 97 11.37 -0.79 7.86
N ARG A 98 12.22 -1.81 7.96
CA ARG A 98 12.64 -2.60 6.78
C ARG A 98 11.58 -3.57 6.28
N LYS A 99 10.43 -3.67 6.94
CA LYS A 99 9.30 -4.55 6.61
C LYS A 99 9.77 -5.99 6.39
N ASN A 100 10.42 -6.55 7.40
CA ASN A 100 11.03 -7.89 7.34
C ASN A 100 12.08 -8.08 6.22
N GLY A 101 12.73 -7.00 5.78
CA GLY A 101 13.76 -7.03 4.75
C GLY A 101 13.25 -6.75 3.33
N LEU A 102 11.96 -6.48 3.16
CA LEU A 102 11.35 -6.13 1.86
C LEU A 102 11.67 -4.70 1.41
N VAL A 103 12.05 -3.81 2.34
CA VAL A 103 12.53 -2.46 2.02
C VAL A 103 14.06 -2.41 2.06
N TRP A 104 14.66 -2.04 0.93
CA TRP A 104 16.11 -2.11 0.72
C TRP A 104 16.80 -0.75 0.87
N ASN A 105 18.04 -0.80 1.34
CA ASN A 105 18.98 0.31 1.24
C ASN A 105 19.60 0.30 -0.17
N LEU A 106 19.37 1.38 -0.91
CA LEU A 106 19.79 1.56 -2.30
C LEU A 106 21.20 2.14 -2.45
N ASP A 107 21.96 2.34 -1.37
CA ASP A 107 23.38 2.70 -1.40
C ASP A 107 24.28 1.48 -1.69
N LYS A 108 23.92 0.73 -2.74
CA LYS A 108 24.63 -0.45 -3.23
C LYS A 108 24.44 -0.55 -4.74
N SER A 109 25.26 -1.37 -5.39
CA SER A 109 25.14 -1.61 -6.83
C SER A 109 24.08 -2.68 -7.13
N PHE A 110 23.11 -2.34 -7.98
CA PHE A 110 22.02 -3.22 -8.44
C PHE A 110 21.94 -3.25 -9.96
N PHE A 111 21.45 -4.34 -10.53
CA PHE A 111 20.86 -4.26 -11.86
C PHE A 111 19.56 -3.48 -11.75
N ILE A 112 19.38 -2.50 -12.62
CA ILE A 112 18.17 -1.68 -12.70
C ILE A 112 17.31 -2.28 -13.79
N MET A 113 16.08 -2.64 -13.45
CA MET A 113 15.10 -3.16 -14.40
C MET A 113 13.95 -2.18 -14.52
N GLY A 114 13.47 -1.96 -15.74
CA GLY A 114 12.30 -1.14 -16.02
C GLY A 114 11.23 -1.98 -16.69
N ALA A 115 10.00 -1.91 -16.20
CA ALA A 115 8.86 -2.58 -16.80
C ALA A 115 7.68 -1.64 -16.91
N THR A 116 6.85 -1.87 -17.93
CA THR A 116 5.59 -1.16 -18.13
C THR A 116 4.53 -2.16 -18.55
N GLY A 117 3.28 -1.91 -18.20
CA GLY A 117 2.21 -2.84 -18.47
C GLY A 117 0.86 -2.35 -17.98
N SER A 118 -0.09 -3.28 -17.87
CA SER A 118 -1.43 -2.97 -17.38
C SER A 118 -1.54 -3.13 -15.86
N ALA A 119 -2.26 -2.23 -15.20
CA ALA A 119 -2.57 -2.27 -13.77
C ALA A 119 -4.06 -2.55 -13.54
N GLN A 120 -4.35 -3.20 -12.43
CA GLN A 120 -5.67 -3.28 -11.79
C GLN A 120 -5.58 -2.52 -10.44
N PRO A 121 -6.71 -2.18 -9.78
CA PRO A 121 -6.69 -1.35 -8.57
C PRO A 121 -5.71 -1.84 -7.48
N ASP A 122 -5.66 -3.16 -7.27
CA ASP A 122 -4.86 -3.77 -6.19
C ASP A 122 -3.58 -4.48 -6.67
N GLU A 123 -3.36 -4.60 -7.98
CA GLU A 123 -2.25 -5.39 -8.54
C GLU A 123 -1.75 -4.87 -9.89
N VAL A 124 -0.50 -5.14 -10.21
CA VAL A 124 0.05 -4.96 -11.55
C VAL A 124 0.05 -6.29 -12.30
N ASN A 125 -0.34 -6.27 -13.57
CA ASN A 125 -0.29 -7.48 -14.40
C ASN A 125 1.14 -7.75 -14.87
N ALA A 126 1.40 -8.98 -15.31
CA ALA A 126 2.67 -9.33 -15.94
C ALA A 126 2.94 -8.42 -17.17
N HIS A 127 4.16 -7.88 -17.24
CA HIS A 127 4.61 -7.12 -18.40
C HIS A 127 4.76 -8.03 -19.63
N ASP A 128 4.81 -7.42 -20.82
CA ASP A 128 4.99 -8.15 -22.07
C ASP A 128 6.39 -8.80 -22.13
N MET A 129 6.47 -9.99 -22.71
CA MET A 129 7.71 -10.74 -22.94
C MET A 129 8.08 -10.83 -24.42
N ASN A 130 7.27 -10.25 -25.29
CA ASN A 130 7.57 -10.14 -26.71
C ASN A 130 8.63 -9.05 -26.95
N ARG A 131 9.80 -9.43 -27.48
CA ARG A 131 10.91 -8.52 -27.78
C ARG A 131 10.56 -7.41 -28.78
N GLY A 132 9.52 -7.60 -29.60
CA GLY A 132 9.02 -6.57 -30.51
C GLY A 132 8.01 -5.61 -29.88
N SER A 133 7.64 -5.81 -28.61
CA SER A 133 6.66 -4.99 -27.92
C SER A 133 7.28 -3.70 -27.41
N HIS A 134 6.51 -2.62 -27.48
CA HIS A 134 6.86 -1.36 -26.81
C HIS A 134 6.86 -1.47 -25.29
N PHE A 135 6.26 -2.53 -24.72
CA PHE A 135 6.21 -2.79 -23.28
C PHE A 135 7.24 -3.83 -22.83
N TYR A 136 8.18 -4.21 -23.71
CA TYR A 136 9.24 -5.14 -23.36
C TYR A 136 10.12 -4.56 -22.24
N PRO A 137 10.37 -5.32 -21.16
CA PRO A 137 11.15 -4.83 -20.04
C PRO A 137 12.60 -4.55 -20.46
N ILE A 138 13.20 -3.59 -19.77
CA ILE A 138 14.61 -3.23 -19.92
C ILE A 138 15.38 -3.68 -18.69
N VAL A 139 16.63 -4.09 -18.89
CA VAL A 139 17.57 -4.41 -17.81
C VAL A 139 18.88 -3.72 -18.13
N SER A 140 19.47 -3.05 -17.14
CA SER A 140 20.78 -2.43 -17.28
C SER A 140 21.85 -3.46 -17.61
N SER A 141 22.80 -3.12 -18.48
CA SER A 141 23.89 -4.02 -18.87
C SER A 141 24.92 -4.26 -17.76
N ALA A 142 24.96 -3.39 -16.75
CA ALA A 142 25.85 -3.46 -15.60
C ALA A 142 25.12 -3.03 -14.32
N LYS A 143 25.72 -3.33 -13.16
CA LYS A 143 25.19 -2.84 -11.89
C LYS A 143 25.43 -1.34 -11.75
N ILE A 144 24.44 -0.64 -11.24
CA ILE A 144 24.44 0.80 -11.00
C ILE A 144 24.21 1.01 -9.50
N ASN A 145 24.99 1.89 -8.86
CA ASN A 145 24.71 2.34 -7.50
C ASN A 145 23.96 3.69 -7.56
N PRO A 146 22.66 3.73 -7.22
CA PRO A 146 21.87 4.96 -7.21
C PRO A 146 22.49 6.11 -6.40
N SER A 147 23.20 5.81 -5.30
CA SER A 147 23.83 6.85 -4.46
C SER A 147 25.01 7.57 -5.13
N GLN A 148 25.54 7.01 -6.22
CA GLN A 148 26.72 7.51 -6.92
C GLN A 148 26.38 8.26 -8.21
N LEU A 149 25.10 8.36 -8.59
CA LEU A 149 24.66 8.96 -9.85
C LEU A 149 24.50 10.47 -9.83
N SER A 150 24.42 11.09 -8.64
CA SER A 150 24.21 12.54 -8.50
C SER A 150 25.53 13.27 -8.24
N GLU A 151 25.72 14.42 -8.88
CA GLU A 151 26.79 15.37 -8.55
C GLU A 151 26.60 15.98 -7.14
N ILE A 152 25.35 16.00 -6.65
CA ILE A 152 24.97 16.53 -5.33
C ILE A 152 24.47 15.37 -4.47
N LYS A 153 25.23 15.03 -3.43
CA LYS A 153 24.82 14.07 -2.40
C LYS A 153 24.00 14.78 -1.33
N TYR A 154 22.76 14.35 -1.15
CA TYR A 154 21.92 14.79 -0.04
C TYR A 154 22.00 13.76 1.07
N ASP A 155 22.98 13.89 1.95
CA ASP A 155 23.10 13.04 3.13
C ASP A 155 22.11 13.56 4.19
N MET A 156 20.99 12.85 4.36
CA MET A 156 20.19 13.02 5.58
C MET A 156 20.93 12.37 6.74
N PRO A 157 21.07 13.04 7.89
CA PRO A 157 21.60 12.40 9.08
C PRO A 157 20.71 11.20 9.42
N LEU A 158 21.30 10.03 9.68
CA LEU A 158 20.54 8.86 10.13
C LEU A 158 19.74 9.27 11.36
N SER A 159 18.42 9.36 11.23
CA SER A 159 17.56 9.50 12.39
C SER A 159 17.56 8.14 13.09
N THR A 160 18.15 8.07 14.29
CA THR A 160 18.16 6.85 15.11
C THR A 160 16.76 6.39 15.50
N ASN A 161 15.75 7.24 15.30
CA ASN A 161 14.34 6.93 15.41
C ASN A 161 13.82 6.46 14.05
N VAL A 162 14.31 5.32 13.55
CA VAL A 162 13.59 4.59 12.49
C VAL A 162 12.16 4.44 12.99
N ILE A 163 11.18 4.91 12.23
CA ILE A 163 9.75 4.79 12.59
C ILE A 163 9.44 3.29 12.68
N SER A 164 9.64 2.76 13.88
CA SER A 164 9.44 1.36 14.23
C SER A 164 8.27 1.40 15.18
N LYS A 165 7.18 0.76 14.79
CA LYS A 165 5.99 0.68 15.63
C LYS A 165 6.39 -0.04 16.92
N GLU A 166 6.47 0.70 18.03
CA GLU A 166 6.66 0.10 19.35
C GLU A 166 5.48 -0.87 19.60
N PRO A 167 5.72 -2.12 20.01
CA PRO A 167 4.63 -3.01 20.37
C PRO A 167 3.84 -2.35 21.49
N ALA A 168 2.52 -2.27 21.33
CA ALA A 168 1.63 -1.75 22.36
C ALA A 168 2.00 -2.39 23.70
N ALA A 169 2.47 -1.58 24.65
CA ALA A 169 2.85 -2.02 25.97
C ALA A 169 1.69 -2.84 26.54
N SER A 170 1.95 -4.13 26.78
CA SER A 170 1.07 -5.00 27.54
C SER A 170 0.83 -4.33 28.89
N GLN A 171 -0.42 -3.95 29.15
CA GLN A 171 -0.83 -3.42 30.44
C GLN A 171 -0.40 -4.39 31.54
N PRO A 172 0.17 -3.88 32.65
CA PRO A 172 0.62 -4.74 33.73
C PRO A 172 -0.59 -5.42 34.36
N VAL A 173 -0.55 -6.75 34.39
CA VAL A 173 -1.44 -7.59 35.20
C VAL A 173 -1.25 -7.17 36.65
N THR A 174 -2.26 -6.54 37.24
CA THR A 174 -2.26 -6.15 38.65
C THR A 174 -2.17 -7.41 39.49
N ALA A 175 -1.07 -7.56 40.22
CA ALA A 175 -0.86 -8.65 41.17
C ALA A 175 -1.82 -8.50 42.37
N GLU A 176 -2.50 -9.59 42.66
CA GLU A 176 -3.33 -9.81 43.85
C GLU A 176 -2.44 -9.83 45.12
N PRO A 177 -2.75 -9.05 46.18
CA PRO A 177 -2.03 -9.13 47.44
C PRO A 177 -2.52 -10.29 48.33
N ALA A 178 -1.55 -11.05 48.86
CA ALA A 178 -1.72 -12.10 49.85
C ALA A 178 -2.11 -11.55 51.26
N PRO A 179 -2.55 -12.41 52.20
CA PRO A 179 -3.61 -12.10 53.17
C PRO A 179 -3.12 -11.50 54.51
N ALA A 180 -4.01 -10.80 55.20
CA ALA A 180 -3.87 -10.46 56.61
C ALA A 180 -5.17 -10.83 57.37
N ASP A 181 -4.99 -11.62 58.43
CA ASP A 181 -6.00 -12.10 59.38
C ASP A 181 -6.68 -10.96 60.16
N ALA A 182 -8.02 -11.02 60.30
CA ALA A 182 -8.77 -10.60 61.49
C ALA A 182 -10.26 -11.03 61.42
N THR A 183 -10.55 -12.19 62.00
CA THR A 183 -11.66 -12.54 62.92
C THR A 183 -12.97 -11.72 62.95
N THR A 184 -14.06 -12.39 62.53
CA THR A 184 -15.44 -12.44 63.07
C THR A 184 -16.36 -11.19 63.01
N THR A 185 -17.52 -11.30 62.32
CA THR A 185 -18.88 -11.38 62.92
C THR A 185 -19.97 -11.55 61.84
N SER A 186 -21.00 -12.31 62.20
CA SER A 186 -22.13 -12.87 61.45
C SER A 186 -23.15 -11.89 60.81
N ALA A 187 -23.85 -12.43 59.80
CA ALA A 187 -24.97 -11.89 59.01
C ALA A 187 -26.21 -11.43 59.84
N PRO A 188 -27.27 -10.78 59.27
CA PRO A 188 -28.14 -11.39 58.25
C PRO A 188 -28.73 -10.48 57.15
N VAL A 189 -29.30 -11.20 56.18
CA VAL A 189 -30.17 -10.87 55.04
C VAL A 189 -31.24 -9.82 55.34
N THR A 190 -31.48 -8.88 54.41
CA THR A 190 -32.82 -8.31 54.14
C THR A 190 -32.92 -7.91 52.66
N SER A 191 -33.97 -8.44 52.03
CA SER A 191 -34.46 -8.22 50.66
C SER A 191 -34.88 -6.78 50.36
N ARG A 192 -34.67 -6.34 49.11
CA ARG A 192 -35.61 -5.45 48.41
C ARG A 192 -35.46 -5.59 46.88
N GLU A 193 -36.60 -5.83 46.25
CA GLU A 193 -36.85 -5.87 44.81
C GLU A 193 -36.59 -4.52 44.14
N VAL A 194 -36.39 -4.55 42.81
CA VAL A 194 -36.92 -3.68 41.73
C VAL A 194 -36.11 -4.06 40.46
N GLU A 195 -36.66 -4.91 39.59
CA GLU A 195 -37.41 -4.57 38.34
C GLU A 195 -36.42 -4.37 37.16
N GLU A 196 -36.25 -5.38 36.30
CA GLU A 196 -36.82 -5.47 34.93
C GLU A 196 -36.64 -4.17 34.10
N ASN A 197 -36.10 -4.18 32.89
CA ASN A 197 -36.53 -5.05 31.81
C ASN A 197 -35.52 -5.10 30.66
N SER A 198 -35.31 -6.32 30.17
CA SER A 198 -34.80 -6.66 28.84
C SER A 198 -36.00 -6.76 27.91
N SER A 199 -35.95 -6.21 26.69
CA SER A 199 -36.57 -6.81 25.48
C SER A 199 -36.43 -5.88 24.26
N THR A 200 -35.80 -6.31 23.16
CA THR A 200 -36.29 -7.10 22.00
C THR A 200 -37.28 -6.43 21.05
N SER A 201 -36.95 -6.59 19.76
CA SER A 201 -37.83 -6.89 18.63
C SER A 201 -38.40 -5.77 17.75
N ILE A 202 -37.76 -5.70 16.58
CA ILE A 202 -38.26 -5.31 15.26
C ILE A 202 -39.57 -6.05 14.94
N ILE A 203 -40.68 -5.34 14.68
CA ILE A 203 -41.70 -5.61 13.64
C ILE A 203 -42.54 -4.33 13.45
N PHE A 204 -42.63 -3.78 12.22
CA PHE A 204 -43.89 -3.27 11.68
C PHE A 204 -43.89 -3.44 10.15
N ALA A 205 -44.94 -4.09 9.66
CA ALA A 205 -45.21 -4.37 8.27
C ALA A 205 -46.49 -3.64 7.82
N LEU A 206 -46.68 -3.58 6.48
CA LEU A 206 -47.88 -3.29 5.67
C LEU A 206 -47.92 -1.87 5.05
N VAL A 207 -47.62 -1.61 3.75
CA VAL A 207 -48.17 -2.06 2.42
C VAL A 207 -49.26 -1.07 1.90
N PRO A 208 -49.54 -0.92 0.57
CA PRO A 208 -48.81 -0.26 -0.52
C PRO A 208 -49.63 0.92 -1.17
N ILE A 209 -49.08 1.70 -2.12
CA ILE A 209 -49.93 2.48 -3.06
C ILE A 209 -49.46 2.25 -4.50
N PHE A 210 -50.31 1.53 -5.24
CA PHE A 210 -50.37 1.48 -6.69
C PHE A 210 -50.90 2.82 -7.21
N VAL A 211 -50.18 3.49 -8.13
CA VAL A 211 -50.82 4.27 -9.20
C VAL A 211 -50.16 3.90 -10.52
N ILE A 212 -51.03 3.47 -11.41
CA ILE A 212 -50.82 2.86 -12.72
C ILE A 212 -51.10 3.94 -13.78
N LEU A 213 -50.39 3.86 -14.92
CA LEU A 213 -50.80 4.36 -16.25
C LEU A 213 -50.79 5.89 -16.50
N LEU A 214 -50.50 6.48 -17.68
CA LEU A 214 -50.28 6.06 -19.08
C LEU A 214 -49.94 7.36 -19.87
N ARG A 215 -48.96 7.45 -20.78
CA ARG A 215 -49.07 7.54 -22.27
C ARG A 215 -47.88 8.42 -22.74
N LEU A 216 -47.02 7.94 -23.64
CA LEU A 216 -47.15 8.04 -25.11
C LEU A 216 -47.27 9.50 -25.61
N LEU A 217 -46.11 10.13 -25.81
CA LEU A 217 -45.70 10.89 -27.01
C LEU A 217 -44.27 11.41 -26.82
#